data_AF-A0A534JRW9-F1
#
_entry.id   AF-A0A534JRW9-F1
#
_cell.length_a   1.000
_cell.length_b   1.000
_cell.length_c   1.000
_cell.angle_alpha   90.00
_cell.angle_beta   90.00
_cell.angle_gamma   90.00
#
_symmetry.space_group_name_H-M   'P 1'
#
loop_
_entity.id
_entity.type
_entity.pdbx_description
1 polymer ?
#
loop_
_entity_poly.entity_id
_entity_poly.type
_entity_poly.pdbx_seq_one_letter_code
_entity_poly.pdbx_strand_id
1 'polypeptide(L)' 'MPSISIAEELAKKQREISISEFFERNKQILGYDSPTKSLLTVVKEAVDNSLDAASDADILPEILVEVRKTDK' A
#
# COMPACT_ATOMS: atom_id res chain seq x y z
N MET A 1 32.63 31.12 -12.07
CA MET A 1 31.53 30.21 -12.44
C MET A 1 30.96 29.63 -11.16
N PRO A 2 29.63 29.58 -10.95
CA PRO A 2 29.11 28.92 -9.76
C PRO A 2 29.34 27.42 -9.92
N SER A 3 30.02 26.80 -8.95
CA SER A 3 30.09 25.35 -8.85
C SER A 3 28.69 24.86 -8.49
N ILE A 4 28.07 24.12 -9.40
CA ILE A 4 26.81 23.42 -9.14
C ILE A 4 26.99 22.64 -7.84
N SER A 5 26.09 22.84 -6.88
CA SER A 5 26.21 22.19 -5.58
C SER A 5 25.97 20.69 -5.73
N ILE A 6 26.58 19.87 -4.87
CA ILE A 6 26.32 18.42 -4.82
C ILE A 6 24.80 18.14 -4.70
N ALA A 7 24.07 19.02 -4.01
CA ALA A 7 22.62 18.95 -3.89
C ALA A 7 21.90 19.08 -5.24
N GLU A 8 22.33 19.99 -6.13
CA GLU A 8 21.74 20.17 -7.46
C GLU A 8 22.04 18.99 -8.40
N GLU A 9 23.21 18.35 -8.29
CA GLU A 9 23.50 17.12 -9.03
C GLU A 9 22.67 15.92 -8.56
N LEU A 10 22.46 15.80 -7.24
CA LEU A 10 21.61 14.75 -6.68
C LEU A 10 20.13 14.97 -7.03
N ALA A 11 19.65 16.22 -7.02
CA ALA A 11 18.29 16.56 -7.37
C ALA A 11 17.93 16.17 -8.82
N LYS A 12 18.86 16.33 -9.78
CA LYS A 12 18.66 15.91 -11.18
C LYS A 12 18.40 14.41 -11.35
N LYS A 13 18.78 13.58 -10.38
CA LYS A 13 18.53 12.13 -10.39
C LYS A 13 17.21 11.73 -9.72
N GLN A 14 16.59 12.64 -8.97
CA GLN A 14 15.27 12.39 -8.40
C GLN A 14 14.23 12.35 -9.52
N ARG A 15 13.41 11.30 -9.52
CA ARG A 15 12.28 11.16 -10.44
C ARG A 15 11.02 11.27 -9.61
N GLU A 16 10.17 12.22 -9.97
CA GLU A 16 8.81 12.25 -9.45
C GLU A 16 8.05 11.08 -10.07
N ILE A 17 7.48 10.25 -9.21
CA ILE A 17 6.64 9.11 -9.60
C ILE A 17 5.34 9.24 -8.84
N SER A 18 4.24 8.85 -9.48
CA SER A 18 2.97 8.77 -8.76
C SER A 18 3.03 7.67 -7.70
N ILE A 19 2.27 7.85 -6.62
CA ILE A 19 2.14 6.84 -5.56
C ILE A 19 1.66 5.50 -6.14
N SER A 20 0.73 5.54 -7.09
CA SER A 20 0.24 4.36 -7.81
C SER A 20 1.35 3.66 -8.61
N GLU A 21 2.16 4.41 -9.36
CA GLU A 21 3.27 3.87 -10.13
C GLU A 21 4.37 3.30 -9.21
N PHE A 22 4.62 3.94 -8.07
CA PHE A 22 5.53 3.40 -7.05
C PHE A 22 5.06 2.03 -6.56
N PHE A 23 3.77 1.87 -6.26
CA PHE A 23 3.22 0.61 -5.80
C PHE A 23 3.23 -0.47 -6.88
N GLU A 24 2.90 -0.13 -8.13
CA GLU A 24 2.97 -1.08 -9.25
C GLU A 24 4.40 -1.60 -9.48
N ARG A 25 5.40 -0.72 -9.39
CA ARG A 25 6.81 -1.08 -9.53
C ARG A 25 7.36 -1.84 -8.32
N ASN A 26 6.78 -1.67 -7.13
CA ASN A 26 7.33 -2.18 -5.86
C ASN A 26 6.33 -3.03 -5.06
N LYS A 27 5.58 -3.92 -5.72
CA LYS A 27 4.59 -4.80 -5.08
C LYS A 27 5.11 -5.60 -3.87
N GLN A 28 6.37 -6.00 -3.90
CA GLN A 28 7.01 -6.75 -2.82
C GLN A 28 7.14 -5.94 -1.52
N ILE A 29 7.42 -4.63 -1.61
CA ILE A 29 7.53 -3.74 -0.44
C ILE A 29 6.21 -3.70 0.33
N LEU A 30 5.10 -3.79 -0.40
CA LEU A 30 3.74 -3.79 0.13
C LEU A 30 3.23 -5.17 0.58
N GLY A 31 4.04 -6.22 0.45
CA GLY A 31 3.62 -7.58 0.79
C GLY A 31 2.81 -8.30 -0.30
N TYR A 32 2.71 -7.77 -1.51
CA TYR A 32 2.05 -8.40 -2.66
C TYR A 32 3.04 -9.23 -3.50
N ASP A 33 3.82 -10.10 -2.84
CA ASP A 33 4.85 -10.92 -3.48
C ASP A 33 4.29 -12.14 -4.25
N SER A 34 3.15 -12.66 -3.81
CA SER A 34 2.51 -13.88 -4.30
C SER A 34 1.00 -13.76 -4.17
N PRO A 35 0.19 -14.47 -4.99
CA PRO A 35 -1.27 -14.40 -4.91
C PRO A 35 -1.81 -14.75 -3.51
N THR A 36 -1.22 -15.75 -2.85
CA THR A 36 -1.63 -16.18 -1.50
C THR A 36 -1.36 -15.10 -0.47
N LYS A 37 -0.15 -14.52 -0.45
CA LYS A 37 0.19 -13.46 0.50
C LYS A 37 -0.59 -12.18 0.21
N SER A 38 -0.78 -11.87 -1.07
CA SER A 38 -1.60 -10.73 -1.51
C SER A 38 -3.02 -10.84 -0.97
N LEU A 39 -3.66 -12.00 -1.09
CA LEU A 39 -4.99 -12.22 -0.55
C LEU A 39 -5.03 -12.07 0.97
N LEU A 40 -4.06 -12.65 1.68
CA LEU A 40 -3.95 -12.51 3.13
C LEU A 40 -3.76 -11.05 3.56
N THR A 41 -2.87 -10.31 2.89
CA THR A 41 -2.61 -8.89 3.14
C THR A 41 -3.88 -8.08 2.91
N VAL A 42 -4.60 -8.28 1.81
CA VAL A 42 -5.86 -7.55 1.53
C VAL A 42 -6.90 -7.80 2.62
N VAL A 43 -7.10 -9.05 3.02
CA VAL A 43 -8.06 -9.39 4.07
C VAL A 43 -7.63 -8.77 5.40
N LYS A 44 -6.35 -8.87 5.76
CA LYS A 44 -5.82 -8.27 6.99
C LYS A 44 -6.07 -6.76 7.03
N GLU A 45 -5.62 -6.03 6.01
CA GLU A 45 -5.78 -4.56 5.98
C GLU A 45 -7.26 -4.15 5.94
N ALA A 46 -8.13 -4.91 5.26
CA ALA A 46 -9.57 -4.64 5.26
C ALA A 46 -10.22 -4.83 6.65
N VAL A 47 -9.83 -5.88 7.37
CA VAL A 47 -10.32 -6.15 8.73
C VAL A 47 -9.74 -5.13 9.72
N ASP A 48 -8.44 -4.84 9.65
CA ASP A 48 -7.77 -3.85 10.51
C ASP A 48 -8.46 -2.48 10.36
N ASN A 49 -8.67 -2.01 9.12
CA ASN A 49 -9.40 -0.77 8.85
C ASN A 49 -10.84 -0.76 9.38
N SER A 50 -11.51 -1.91 9.35
CA SER A 50 -12.88 -2.03 9.87
C SER A 50 -12.92 -1.99 11.40
N LEU A 51 -11.94 -2.62 12.05
CA LEU A 51 -11.79 -2.61 13.50
C LEU A 51 -11.40 -1.22 14.01
N ASP A 52 -10.47 -0.55 13.34
CA ASP A 52 -10.06 0.81 13.67
C ASP A 52 -11.26 1.76 13.60
N ALA A 53 -12.06 1.68 12.53
CA ALA A 53 -13.27 2.50 12.38
C ALA A 53 -14.32 2.22 13.48
N ALA A 54 -14.51 0.96 13.88
CA ALA A 54 -15.43 0.60 14.95
C ALA A 54 -14.93 1.07 16.33
N SER A 55 -13.62 0.96 16.57
CA SER A 55 -12.95 1.45 17.78
C SER A 55 -13.07 2.97 17.90
N ASP A 56 -12.83 3.71 16.81
CA ASP A 56 -12.95 5.18 16.78
C ASP A 56 -14.38 5.65 17.04
N ALA A 57 -15.37 4.83 16.67
CA ALA A 57 -16.78 5.11 16.88
C ALA A 57 -17.35 4.58 18.21
N ASP A 58 -16.55 3.87 19.01
CA ASP A 58 -16.97 3.16 20.23
C ASP A 58 -18.18 2.21 20.01
N ILE A 59 -18.16 1.50 18.88
CA ILE A 59 -19.19 0.53 18.49
C ILE A 59 -18.58 -0.87 18.53
N LEU A 60 -19.31 -1.85 19.09
CA LEU A 60 -18.91 -3.25 19.03
C LEU A 60 -18.96 -3.72 17.55
N PRO A 61 -17.82 -4.12 16.95
CA PRO A 61 -17.79 -4.48 15.54
C PRO A 61 -18.45 -5.85 15.29
N GLU A 62 -19.24 -5.94 14.22
CA GLU A 62 -19.65 -7.19 13.60
C GLU A 62 -19.07 -7.24 12.19
N ILE A 63 -18.05 -8.08 11.98
CA ILE A 63 -17.30 -8.16 10.72
C ILE A 63 -17.44 -9.56 10.14
N LEU A 64 -18.04 -9.67 8.95
CA LEU A 64 -18.11 -10.89 8.16
C LEU A 64 -17.15 -10.77 6.96
N VAL A 65 -16.23 -11.72 6.83
CA VAL A 65 -15.32 -11.82 5.68
C VAL A 65 -15.73 -12.97 4.80
N GLU A 66 -15.96 -12.68 3.52
CA GLU A 66 -16.25 -13.70 2.51
C GLU A 66 -15.29 -13.57 1.33
N VAL A 67 -14.64 -14.68 0.96
CA VAL A 67 -13.77 -14.75 -0.21
C VAL A 67 -14.43 -15.64 -1.25
N ARG A 68 -14.79 -15.05 -2.39
CA ARG A 68 -15.35 -15.79 -3.53
C ARG A 68 -14.33 -15.86 -4.65
N LYS A 69 -14.25 -17.03 -5.29
CA LYS A 69 -13.53 -17.15 -6.55
C LYS A 69 -14.32 -16.38 -7.61
N THR A 70 -13.67 -15.43 -8.26
CA THR A 70 -14.25 -14.75 -9.42
C THR A 70 -14.08 -15.64 -10.65
N ASP A 71 -15.13 -15.80 -11.43
CA ASP A 71 -15.02 -16.42 -12.74
C ASP A 71 -14.14 -15.52 -13.63
N LYS A 72 -13.29 -16.15 -14.45
CA LYS A 72 -12.45 -15.44 -15.43
C LYS A 72 -13.24 -15.13 -16.68
#